data_AF-A0A537E653-F1
#
_entry.id   AF-A0A537E653-F1
#
_cell.length_a   1.000
_cell.length_b   1.000
_cell.length_c   1.000
_cell.angle_alpha   90.00
_cell.angle_beta   90.00
_cell.angle_gamma   90.00
#
_symmetry.space_group_name_H-M   'P 1'
#
loop_
_entity.id
_entity.type
_entity.pdbx_description
1 polymer ?
#
loop_
_entity_poly.entity_id
_entity_poly.type
_entity_poly.pdbx_seq_one_letter_code
_entity_poly.pdbx_strand_id
1 'polypeptide(L)'
;MASVLPNSPKLAIGVILALIILSVPHFFSQAQATASPVTPVLTGLNFPVSLRFTPDGRIFFTEKNTGNVRVILQNRTLLPTPFAIVSPIFTDGEAGLLGITLDPSFSSNGHVYVYYTDRDPQYYTHGHIRRYTATGNTGANPVSIFDVTSSAPNTIYHNGGYLKFGPDGKLYAQVGEFHQSSDAQNQGVMEGKMLRMNPDGSVPSDNPFSGSLVWALGIRNAFGFDFDSSNARLIATEAGPTSDDEINIIVKGGNYGWPTCTGPCSPHNSVFIDPIVDFKSIVTPTGIATVEPNVYYFGEWKSGDLVRLNLTSTGSVVSMTQVYTQSGGIIAVEMGPNGKLYYSSPDGIYNLNTQFPMPQPTSFPNLVLIAIATIGAIAAATTAIYLLVRRRSRRAAISLPIGNYR
;
A
#
# COMPACT_ATOMS: atom_id res chain seq x y z
N MET A 1 -5.91 -30.26 100.69
CA MET A 1 -7.23 -30.86 100.43
C MET A 1 -7.41 -30.89 98.91
N ALA A 2 -7.06 -32.02 98.32
CA ALA A 2 -7.03 -32.29 96.88
C ALA A 2 -7.17 -33.81 96.67
N SER A 3 -7.60 -34.22 95.47
CA SER A 3 -7.63 -35.59 94.91
C SER A 3 -8.77 -36.50 95.46
N VAL A 4 -9.45 -37.40 94.74
CA VAL A 4 -9.20 -38.24 93.52
C VAL A 4 -10.57 -38.61 92.85
N LEU A 5 -10.53 -38.93 91.55
CA LEU A 5 -11.49 -39.59 90.61
C LEU A 5 -12.16 -40.91 91.15
N PRO A 6 -13.04 -41.71 90.46
CA PRO A 6 -13.21 -41.89 88.99
C PRO A 6 -14.59 -42.38 88.38
N ASN A 7 -14.57 -42.55 87.05
CA ASN A 7 -15.26 -43.54 86.17
C ASN A 7 -16.75 -43.40 85.75
N SER A 8 -17.00 -43.29 84.43
CA SER A 8 -17.51 -44.40 83.59
C SER A 8 -17.72 -44.00 82.10
N PRO A 9 -17.67 -44.97 81.14
CA PRO A 9 -17.62 -44.70 79.68
C PRO A 9 -18.94 -45.05 78.95
N LYS A 10 -19.32 -44.34 77.88
CA LYS A 10 -20.28 -44.86 76.88
C LYS A 10 -20.04 -44.33 75.45
N LEU A 11 -19.62 -45.28 74.60
CA LEU A 11 -20.11 -45.56 73.24
C LEU A 11 -20.27 -44.40 72.23
N ALA A 12 -19.31 -44.28 71.30
CA ALA A 12 -19.50 -43.61 70.03
C ALA A 12 -19.91 -44.66 68.97
N ILE A 13 -21.13 -44.55 68.45
CA ILE A 13 -21.62 -45.34 67.32
C ILE A 13 -21.23 -44.60 66.04
N GLY A 14 -20.37 -45.21 65.24
CA GLY A 14 -20.03 -44.74 63.90
C GLY A 14 -21.14 -45.06 62.90
N VAL A 15 -21.54 -44.05 62.13
CA VAL A 15 -22.32 -44.22 60.89
C VAL A 15 -21.41 -43.85 59.73
N ILE A 16 -20.95 -44.87 59.01
CA ILE A 16 -20.22 -44.73 57.74
C ILE A 16 -21.28 -44.55 56.65
N LEU A 17 -21.41 -43.33 56.11
CA LEU A 17 -22.17 -43.07 54.89
C LEU A 17 -21.23 -43.28 53.69
N ALA A 18 -21.38 -44.40 52.99
CA ALA A 18 -20.67 -44.65 51.74
C ALA A 18 -21.34 -43.87 50.60
N LEU A 19 -20.73 -42.75 50.19
CA LEU A 19 -21.07 -42.02 48.97
C LEU A 19 -20.43 -42.73 47.76
N ILE A 20 -21.23 -43.48 47.01
CA ILE A 20 -20.85 -43.98 45.69
C ILE A 20 -20.90 -42.81 44.71
N ILE A 21 -19.74 -42.19 44.46
CA ILE A 21 -19.57 -41.21 43.38
C ILE A 21 -19.41 -42.01 42.08
N LEU A 22 -20.48 -42.07 41.29
CA LEU A 22 -20.43 -42.52 39.89
C LEU A 22 -19.55 -41.55 39.10
N SER A 23 -18.30 -41.94 38.85
CA SER A 23 -17.37 -41.24 37.98
C SER A 23 -17.78 -41.44 36.52
N VAL A 24 -18.70 -40.60 36.04
CA VAL A 24 -18.93 -40.45 34.59
C VAL A 24 -17.68 -39.78 34.03
N PRO A 25 -16.91 -40.42 33.13
CA PRO A 25 -15.80 -39.76 32.47
C PRO A 25 -16.39 -38.62 31.62
N HIS A 26 -16.19 -37.39 32.10
CA HIS A 26 -16.48 -36.20 31.33
C HIS A 26 -15.42 -36.15 30.23
N PHE A 27 -15.77 -36.65 29.05
CA PHE A 27 -15.06 -36.31 27.83
C PHE A 27 -15.30 -34.81 27.59
N PHE A 28 -14.50 -33.96 28.23
CA PHE A 28 -14.37 -32.58 27.80
C PHE A 28 -13.76 -32.63 26.40
N SER A 29 -14.61 -32.44 25.39
CA SER A 29 -14.13 -32.00 24.09
C SER A 29 -13.46 -30.66 24.33
N GLN A 30 -12.13 -30.63 24.39
CA GLN A 30 -11.40 -29.38 24.28
C GLN A 30 -11.73 -28.85 22.88
N ALA A 31 -12.62 -27.87 22.81
CA ALA A 31 -12.79 -27.08 21.61
C ALA A 31 -11.40 -26.55 21.26
N GLN A 32 -10.81 -27.11 20.20
CA GLN A 32 -9.52 -26.67 19.70
C GLN A 32 -9.73 -25.23 19.25
N ALA A 33 -9.24 -24.27 20.04
CA ALA A 33 -9.33 -22.86 19.68
C ALA A 33 -8.71 -22.72 18.28
N THR A 34 -9.54 -22.32 17.31
CA THR A 34 -9.05 -22.09 15.96
C THR A 34 -8.00 -20.99 16.04
N ALA A 35 -6.79 -21.27 15.56
CA ALA A 35 -5.73 -20.29 15.56
C ALA A 35 -6.19 -19.04 14.81
N SER A 36 -5.92 -17.86 15.38
CA SER A 36 -6.24 -16.58 14.73
C SER A 36 -5.70 -16.59 13.30
N PRO A 37 -6.48 -16.14 12.29
CA PRO A 37 -5.99 -16.06 10.91
C PRO A 37 -4.92 -14.98 10.74
N VAL A 38 -4.67 -14.16 11.77
CA VAL A 38 -3.72 -13.05 11.78
C VAL A 38 -2.66 -13.24 12.85
N THR A 39 -1.41 -12.88 12.53
CA THR A 39 -0.27 -12.86 13.45
C THR A 39 0.22 -11.41 13.66
N PRO A 40 0.39 -10.94 14.90
CA PRO A 40 1.03 -9.65 15.15
C PRO A 40 2.47 -9.63 14.64
N VAL A 41 2.83 -8.57 13.92
CA VAL A 41 4.23 -8.27 13.59
C VAL A 41 4.84 -7.54 14.78
N LEU A 42 4.20 -6.45 15.20
CA LEU A 42 4.57 -5.68 16.37
C LEU A 42 3.35 -4.87 16.86
N THR A 43 3.16 -4.80 18.17
CA THR A 43 2.08 -4.04 18.84
C THR A 43 2.66 -2.96 19.76
N GLY A 44 1.81 -2.07 20.28
CA GLY A 44 2.24 -0.94 21.09
C GLY A 44 2.91 0.18 20.27
N LEU A 45 2.54 0.29 18.99
CA LEU A 45 3.02 1.34 18.08
C LEU A 45 2.19 2.61 18.20
N ASN A 46 2.75 3.76 17.81
CA ASN A 46 2.04 5.04 17.86
C ASN A 46 1.30 5.30 16.55
N PHE A 47 0.11 4.74 16.40
CA PHE A 47 -0.80 5.00 15.27
C PHE A 47 -0.11 4.86 13.88
N PRO A 48 0.34 3.65 13.50
CA PRO A 48 0.94 3.40 12.20
C PRO A 48 -0.07 3.58 11.05
N VAL A 49 0.15 4.54 10.15
CA VAL A 49 -0.83 4.91 9.09
C VAL A 49 -0.50 4.33 7.73
N SER A 50 0.77 4.25 7.37
CA SER A 50 1.22 3.73 6.07
C SER A 50 2.51 2.94 6.24
N LEU A 51 2.70 1.88 5.46
CA LEU A 51 3.88 1.01 5.55
C LEU A 51 4.36 0.53 4.19
N ARG A 52 5.68 0.34 4.07
CA ARG A 52 6.37 -0.13 2.85
C ARG A 52 7.48 -1.10 3.20
N PHE A 53 7.64 -2.11 2.36
CA PHE A 53 8.75 -3.03 2.45
C PHE A 53 9.92 -2.54 1.62
N THR A 54 11.07 -2.45 2.25
CA THR A 54 12.33 -2.30 1.53
C THR A 54 12.76 -3.64 0.91
N PRO A 55 13.59 -3.63 -0.15
CA PRO A 55 14.06 -4.86 -0.80
C PRO A 55 14.83 -5.82 0.12
N ASP A 56 15.44 -5.31 1.20
CA ASP A 56 16.14 -6.11 2.21
C ASP A 56 15.21 -6.65 3.32
N GLY A 57 13.90 -6.40 3.22
CA GLY A 57 12.88 -6.96 4.11
C GLY A 57 12.60 -6.14 5.36
N ARG A 58 13.18 -4.94 5.54
CA ARG A 58 12.73 -4.00 6.58
C ARG A 58 11.37 -3.41 6.24
N ILE A 59 10.56 -3.13 7.25
CA ILE A 59 9.29 -2.40 7.14
C ILE A 59 9.55 -0.96 7.57
N PHE A 60 9.30 -0.03 6.66
CA PHE A 60 9.26 1.39 6.95
C PHE A 60 7.80 1.79 7.17
N PHE A 61 7.51 2.59 8.19
CA PHE A 61 6.15 3.05 8.45
C PHE A 61 6.11 4.44 9.07
N THR A 62 4.97 5.11 8.96
CA THR A 62 4.69 6.44 9.51
C THR A 62 3.88 6.35 10.79
N GLU A 63 4.30 7.09 11.82
CA GLU A 63 3.50 7.30 13.04
C GLU A 63 2.77 8.64 12.95
N LYS A 64 1.42 8.62 12.86
CA LYS A 64 0.59 9.81 12.55
C LYS A 64 0.92 11.02 13.41
N ASN A 65 0.92 10.80 14.72
CA ASN A 65 0.86 11.87 15.72
C ASN A 65 2.25 12.26 16.26
N THR A 66 3.30 11.50 15.95
CA THR A 66 4.66 11.78 16.46
C THR A 66 5.54 12.44 15.41
N GLY A 67 5.18 12.34 14.12
CA GLY A 67 6.02 12.78 13.00
C GLY A 67 7.20 11.85 12.72
N ASN A 68 7.25 10.67 13.34
CA ASN A 68 8.34 9.74 13.12
C ASN A 68 8.09 8.84 11.91
N VAL A 69 9.09 8.72 11.05
CA VAL A 69 9.26 7.57 10.16
C VAL A 69 10.05 6.51 10.94
N ARG A 70 9.48 5.32 11.09
CA ARG A 70 10.04 4.24 11.91
C ARG A 70 10.41 3.03 11.04
N VAL A 71 11.29 2.19 11.59
CA VAL A 71 11.81 1.00 10.89
C VAL A 71 11.70 -0.22 11.79
N ILE A 72 11.05 -1.27 11.28
CA ILE A 72 11.06 -2.62 11.87
C ILE A 72 11.99 -3.49 11.02
N LEU A 73 12.96 -4.12 11.67
CA LEU A 73 13.85 -5.09 11.06
C LEU A 73 13.14 -6.42 10.79
N GLN A 74 13.71 -7.26 9.93
CA GLN A 74 13.13 -8.57 9.56
C GLN A 74 12.91 -9.50 10.77
N ASN A 75 13.72 -9.38 11.81
CA ASN A 75 13.57 -10.09 13.08
C ASN A 75 12.48 -9.48 14.00
N ARG A 76 11.64 -8.58 13.47
CA ARG A 76 10.57 -7.85 14.17
C ARG A 76 11.04 -6.88 15.26
N THR A 77 12.32 -6.51 15.26
CA THR A 77 12.85 -5.50 16.17
C THR A 77 12.56 -4.10 15.64
N LEU A 78 11.89 -3.27 16.45
CA LEU A 78 11.75 -1.83 16.19
C LEU A 78 13.06 -1.12 16.49
N LEU A 79 13.55 -0.33 15.55
CA LEU A 79 14.72 0.51 15.80
C LEU A 79 14.40 1.62 16.81
N PRO A 80 15.30 1.87 17.78
CA PRO A 80 15.07 2.90 18.80
C PRO A 80 15.11 4.31 18.20
N THR A 81 16.01 4.55 17.24
CA THR A 81 16.09 5.81 16.51
C THR A 81 15.14 5.79 15.31
N PRO A 82 14.28 6.80 15.14
CA PRO A 82 13.49 6.96 13.91
C PRO A 82 14.39 7.08 12.68
N PHE A 83 13.90 6.62 11.52
CA PHE A 83 14.54 6.89 10.24
C PHE A 83 14.60 8.40 9.99
N ALA A 84 13.48 9.09 10.17
CA ALA A 84 13.40 10.54 10.09
C ALA A 84 12.37 11.04 11.09
N ILE A 85 12.56 12.28 11.55
CA ILE A 85 11.56 13.03 12.33
C ILE A 85 11.12 14.20 11.45
N VAL A 86 9.84 14.22 11.10
CA VAL A 86 9.21 15.26 10.29
C VAL A 86 8.66 16.33 11.22
N SER A 87 9.09 17.56 11.02
CA SER A 87 8.69 18.72 11.83
C SER A 87 8.79 20.00 10.98
N PRO A 88 7.85 20.96 11.10
CA PRO A 88 6.66 20.92 11.96
C PRO A 88 5.64 19.87 11.50
N ILE A 89 4.70 19.54 12.39
CA ILE A 89 3.60 18.61 12.09
C ILE A 89 2.32 19.06 12.79
N PHE A 90 1.19 18.92 12.10
CA PHE A 90 -0.15 19.17 12.62
C PHE A 90 -0.93 17.86 12.66
N THR A 91 -1.51 17.51 13.83
CA THR A 91 -1.99 16.14 14.12
C THR A 91 -3.46 16.02 14.49
N ASP A 92 -4.23 17.11 14.47
CA ASP A 92 -5.66 17.06 14.82
C ASP A 92 -6.48 16.40 13.71
N GLY A 93 -7.57 15.74 14.09
CA GLY A 93 -8.44 15.04 13.14
C GLY A 93 -7.66 14.01 12.33
N GLU A 94 -7.74 14.10 11.01
CA GLU A 94 -7.07 13.22 10.06
C GLU A 94 -5.64 13.68 9.71
N ALA A 95 -5.23 14.87 10.15
CA ALA A 95 -3.92 15.44 9.85
C ALA A 95 -2.78 14.69 10.56
N GLY A 96 -1.57 14.69 10.01
CA GLY A 96 -0.38 14.12 10.62
C GLY A 96 0.67 13.70 9.60
N LEU A 97 1.48 12.70 9.95
CA LEU A 97 2.39 12.02 9.04
C LEU A 97 1.65 10.82 8.45
N LEU A 98 1.37 10.88 7.14
CA LEU A 98 0.40 10.01 6.48
C LEU A 98 1.09 8.99 5.57
N GLY A 99 1.09 9.18 4.25
CA GLY A 99 1.65 8.22 3.30
C GLY A 99 3.17 8.10 3.36
N ILE A 100 3.67 6.92 3.05
CA ILE A 100 5.07 6.65 2.74
C ILE A 100 5.17 5.81 1.47
N THR A 101 6.15 6.11 0.62
CA THR A 101 6.50 5.26 -0.51
C THR A 101 8.01 5.25 -0.73
N LEU A 102 8.51 4.17 -1.31
CA LEU A 102 9.91 4.04 -1.71
C LEU A 102 10.01 4.29 -3.21
N ASP A 103 11.10 4.92 -3.63
CA ASP A 103 11.43 5.01 -5.04
C ASP A 103 11.56 3.61 -5.67
N PRO A 104 11.12 3.36 -6.91
CA PRO A 104 11.32 2.07 -7.56
C PRO A 104 12.80 1.67 -7.64
N SER A 105 13.71 2.66 -7.64
CA SER A 105 15.17 2.46 -7.60
C SER A 105 15.75 2.56 -6.19
N PHE A 106 14.96 2.34 -5.13
CA PHE A 106 15.41 2.48 -3.73
C PHE A 106 16.72 1.74 -3.41
N SER A 107 16.93 0.55 -3.97
CA SER A 107 18.19 -0.21 -3.76
C SER A 107 19.44 0.54 -4.22
N SER A 108 19.32 1.46 -5.18
CA SER A 108 20.44 2.24 -5.70
C SER A 108 20.46 3.69 -5.24
N ASN A 109 19.29 4.34 -5.05
CA ASN A 109 19.21 5.75 -4.68
C ASN A 109 18.80 6.02 -3.23
N GLY A 110 18.27 5.02 -2.52
CA GLY A 110 17.80 5.14 -1.14
C GLY A 110 16.65 6.14 -0.94
N HIS A 111 15.91 6.51 -1.97
CA HIS A 111 14.91 7.59 -1.87
C HIS A 111 13.60 7.11 -1.22
N VAL A 112 13.19 7.84 -0.18
CA VAL A 112 11.95 7.61 0.59
C VAL A 112 11.11 8.88 0.55
N TYR A 113 9.85 8.75 0.14
CA TYR A 113 8.90 9.86 0.04
C TYR A 113 7.87 9.73 1.15
N VAL A 114 7.56 10.83 1.82
CA VAL A 114 6.52 10.90 2.86
C VAL A 114 5.56 12.04 2.57
N TYR A 115 4.28 11.81 2.87
CA TYR A 115 3.26 12.86 2.91
C TYR A 115 3.00 13.26 4.36
N TYR A 116 2.99 14.54 4.66
CA TYR A 116 2.59 15.04 5.99
C TYR A 116 1.85 16.35 5.88
N THR A 117 1.20 16.73 6.98
CA THR A 117 0.53 18.01 7.11
C THR A 117 1.15 18.87 8.20
N ASP A 118 1.21 20.17 7.97
CA ASP A 118 1.43 21.18 9.01
C ASP A 118 0.31 22.23 9.01
N ARG A 119 0.44 23.23 9.89
CA ARG A 119 -0.54 24.29 10.09
C ARG A 119 0.18 25.63 10.21
N ASP A 120 -0.21 26.60 9.39
CA ASP A 120 0.32 27.96 9.50
C ASP A 120 -0.34 28.76 10.64
N PRO A 121 0.21 29.95 11.00
CA PRO A 121 -0.38 30.82 12.01
C PRO A 121 -1.76 31.40 11.66
N GLN A 122 -2.19 31.32 10.39
CA GLN A 122 -3.52 31.74 9.93
C GLN A 122 -4.54 30.58 9.95
N TYR A 123 -4.12 29.43 10.47
CA TYR A 123 -4.90 28.20 10.57
C TYR A 123 -5.22 27.56 9.21
N TYR A 124 -4.45 27.77 8.15
CA TYR A 124 -4.53 26.94 6.95
C TYR A 124 -3.74 25.64 7.13
N THR A 125 -4.29 24.53 6.64
CA THR A 125 -3.55 23.25 6.62
C THR A 125 -2.76 23.18 5.33
N HIS A 126 -1.52 22.73 5.44
CA HIS A 126 -0.69 22.45 4.28
C HIS A 126 -0.44 20.96 4.17
N GLY A 127 -0.52 20.42 2.96
CA GLY A 127 -0.08 19.07 2.62
C GLY A 127 1.26 19.14 1.90
N HIS A 128 2.17 18.24 2.26
CA HIS A 128 3.53 18.23 1.72
C HIS A 128 3.96 16.84 1.33
N ILE A 129 4.69 16.71 0.21
CA ILE A 129 5.51 15.54 -0.07
C ILE A 129 6.98 15.92 0.08
N ARG A 130 7.70 15.20 0.95
CA ARG A 130 9.15 15.34 1.14
C ARG A 130 9.84 14.06 0.77
N ARG A 131 10.98 14.18 0.10
CA ARG A 131 11.88 13.06 -0.18
C ARG A 131 13.11 13.11 0.73
N TYR A 132 13.41 12.00 1.38
CA TYR A 132 14.63 11.75 2.13
C TYR A 132 15.53 10.77 1.35
N THR A 133 16.84 10.85 1.62
CA THR A 133 17.83 9.87 1.13
C THR A 133 18.26 8.99 2.30
N ALA A 134 18.07 7.68 2.17
CA ALA A 134 18.47 6.70 3.16
C ALA A 134 20.00 6.57 3.23
N THR A 135 20.54 6.70 4.44
CA THR A 135 21.90 6.36 4.82
C THR A 135 21.80 5.24 5.86
N GLY A 136 21.73 3.99 5.38
CA GLY A 136 21.43 2.83 6.23
C GLY A 136 19.99 2.87 6.76
N ASN A 137 19.84 3.08 8.07
CA ASN A 137 18.55 3.16 8.77
C ASN A 137 18.12 4.59 9.10
N THR A 138 18.84 5.60 8.60
CA THR A 138 18.53 7.02 8.85
C THR A 138 18.27 7.74 7.53
N GLY A 139 17.28 8.62 7.51
CA GLY A 139 16.95 9.50 6.40
C GLY A 139 17.64 10.85 6.57
N ALA A 140 18.26 11.33 5.49
CA ALA A 140 18.94 12.62 5.44
C ALA A 140 18.50 13.40 4.19
N ASN A 141 18.94 14.66 4.10
CA ASN A 141 18.78 15.53 2.93
C ASN A 141 17.31 15.65 2.44
N PRO A 142 16.39 16.18 3.26
CA PRO A 142 15.01 16.37 2.86
C PRO A 142 14.90 17.34 1.67
N VAL A 143 14.09 16.98 0.67
CA VAL A 143 13.82 17.79 -0.53
C VAL A 143 12.30 17.97 -0.69
N SER A 144 11.85 19.19 -1.03
CA SER A 144 10.44 19.44 -1.41
C SER A 144 10.13 18.76 -2.73
N ILE A 145 9.04 18.00 -2.77
CA ILE A 145 8.53 17.38 -4.00
C ILE A 145 7.21 18.03 -4.40
N PHE A 146 6.35 18.31 -3.42
CA PHE A 146 5.03 18.87 -3.64
C PHE A 146 4.55 19.58 -2.38
N ASP A 147 3.82 20.68 -2.56
CA ASP A 147 3.18 21.45 -1.50
C ASP A 147 1.78 21.86 -1.98
N VAL A 148 0.78 21.77 -1.09
CA VAL A 148 -0.60 22.25 -1.31
C VAL A 148 -1.08 22.93 -0.03
N THR A 149 -1.91 23.96 -0.16
CA THR A 149 -2.49 24.70 0.96
C THR A 149 -4.00 24.62 0.84
N SER A 150 -4.70 24.30 1.94
CA SER A 150 -6.16 24.31 1.93
C SER A 150 -6.69 25.70 1.54
N SER A 151 -7.80 25.76 0.81
CA SER A 151 -8.41 27.03 0.42
C SER A 151 -9.19 27.73 1.54
N ALA A 152 -9.41 27.03 2.66
CA ALA A 152 -10.04 27.55 3.88
C ALA A 152 -9.23 27.23 5.15
N PRO A 153 -9.37 28.04 6.21
CA PRO A 153 -8.73 27.78 7.49
C PRO A 153 -9.50 26.75 8.34
N ASN A 154 -8.87 26.25 9.39
CA ASN A 154 -9.41 25.31 10.39
C ASN A 154 -9.84 23.95 9.85
N THR A 155 -9.26 23.53 8.72
CA THR A 155 -9.53 22.26 8.05
C THR A 155 -8.73 21.12 8.71
N ILE A 156 -9.37 20.22 9.45
CA ILE A 156 -8.67 19.11 10.15
C ILE A 156 -8.92 17.74 9.49
N TYR A 157 -9.73 17.71 8.44
CA TYR A 157 -10.23 16.51 7.78
C TYR A 157 -9.98 16.60 6.27
N HIS A 158 -10.03 15.43 5.62
CA HIS A 158 -9.88 15.25 4.18
C HIS A 158 -8.54 15.75 3.66
N ASN A 159 -7.48 15.41 4.41
CA ASN A 159 -6.11 15.69 4.02
C ASN A 159 -5.60 14.72 2.96
N GLY A 160 -6.24 13.56 2.84
CA GLY A 160 -5.80 12.53 1.94
C GLY A 160 -4.45 11.92 2.34
N GLY A 161 -3.49 11.94 1.41
CA GLY A 161 -2.08 11.78 1.73
C GLY A 161 -1.50 10.40 1.48
N TYR A 162 -2.21 9.50 0.80
CA TYR A 162 -1.64 8.22 0.37
C TYR A 162 -0.69 8.42 -0.83
N LEU A 163 0.43 7.70 -0.84
CA LEU A 163 1.47 7.77 -1.87
C LEU A 163 1.80 6.38 -2.41
N LYS A 164 1.98 6.26 -3.73
CA LYS A 164 2.56 5.06 -4.34
C LYS A 164 3.18 5.37 -5.69
N PHE A 165 4.26 4.68 -6.05
CA PHE A 165 4.76 4.72 -7.41
C PHE A 165 3.95 3.80 -8.32
N GLY A 166 3.58 4.31 -9.48
CA GLY A 166 2.96 3.52 -10.55
C GLY A 166 3.96 2.67 -11.30
N PRO A 167 3.49 1.68 -12.08
CA PRO A 167 4.33 0.86 -12.95
C PRO A 167 5.03 1.67 -14.06
N ASP A 168 4.57 2.89 -14.31
CA ASP A 168 5.16 3.87 -15.22
C ASP A 168 6.32 4.68 -14.59
N GLY A 169 6.69 4.37 -13.34
CA GLY A 169 7.75 5.05 -12.60
C GLY A 169 7.38 6.47 -12.14
N LYS A 170 6.09 6.83 -12.16
CA LYS A 170 5.62 8.13 -11.64
C LYS A 170 5.15 7.99 -10.20
N LEU A 171 5.30 9.06 -9.44
CA LEU A 171 4.76 9.17 -8.09
C LEU A 171 3.30 9.59 -8.21
N TYR A 172 2.41 8.78 -7.65
CA TYR A 172 1.00 9.13 -7.49
C TYR A 172 0.74 9.55 -6.05
N ALA A 173 -0.12 10.54 -5.89
CA ALA A 173 -0.52 11.05 -4.59
C ALA A 173 -2.02 11.30 -4.59
N GLN A 174 -2.69 10.83 -3.55
CA GLN A 174 -4.06 11.23 -3.27
C GLN A 174 -4.00 12.49 -2.38
N VAL A 175 -4.74 13.52 -2.76
CA VAL A 175 -4.91 14.75 -1.97
C VAL A 175 -6.41 14.96 -1.80
N GLY A 176 -6.88 15.01 -0.55
CA GLY A 176 -8.29 15.27 -0.27
C GLY A 176 -8.65 16.75 -0.48
N GLU A 177 -9.94 17.08 -0.38
CA GLU A 177 -10.42 18.44 -0.65
C GLU A 177 -10.40 19.38 0.57
N PHE A 178 -9.82 18.96 1.69
CA PHE A 178 -9.70 19.79 2.91
C PHE A 178 -11.03 20.43 3.37
N HIS A 179 -12.15 19.72 3.28
CA HIS A 179 -13.50 20.22 3.56
C HIS A 179 -13.97 21.37 2.65
N GLN A 180 -13.31 21.61 1.51
CA GLN A 180 -13.70 22.59 0.49
C GLN A 180 -14.13 21.88 -0.79
N SER A 181 -15.37 21.39 -0.78
CA SER A 181 -15.84 20.41 -1.75
C SER A 181 -15.81 20.90 -3.20
N SER A 182 -16.03 22.20 -3.43
CA SER A 182 -15.94 22.81 -4.77
C SER A 182 -14.56 22.64 -5.41
N ASP A 183 -13.50 22.54 -4.62
CA ASP A 183 -12.15 22.43 -5.14
C ASP A 183 -11.90 21.10 -5.82
N ALA A 184 -12.63 20.03 -5.44
CA ALA A 184 -12.55 18.73 -6.09
C ALA A 184 -12.85 18.82 -7.61
N GLN A 185 -13.75 19.72 -8.02
CA GLN A 185 -14.08 19.96 -9.44
C GLN A 185 -13.19 21.02 -10.11
N ASN A 186 -12.51 21.86 -9.32
CA ASN A 186 -11.64 22.90 -9.85
C ASN A 186 -10.32 22.30 -10.35
N GLN A 187 -10.07 22.38 -11.66
CA GLN A 187 -8.84 21.88 -12.30
C GLN A 187 -7.61 22.78 -12.04
N GLY A 188 -7.82 24.01 -11.59
CA GLY A 188 -6.75 24.97 -11.30
C GLY A 188 -6.07 24.76 -9.96
N VAL A 189 -6.55 23.81 -9.15
CA VAL A 189 -6.07 23.52 -7.79
C VAL A 189 -5.84 22.00 -7.64
N MET A 190 -5.14 21.59 -6.58
CA MET A 190 -4.66 20.22 -6.39
C MET A 190 -5.45 19.43 -5.33
N GLU A 191 -6.40 20.08 -4.68
CA GLU A 191 -7.29 19.57 -3.64
C GLU A 191 -8.39 18.70 -4.25
N GLY A 192 -8.68 17.55 -3.63
CA GLY A 192 -9.70 16.61 -4.08
C GLY A 192 -9.34 15.91 -5.40
N LYS A 193 -8.08 15.46 -5.52
CA LYS A 193 -7.48 14.92 -6.76
C LYS A 193 -6.71 13.63 -6.51
N MET A 194 -6.60 12.85 -7.58
CA MET A 194 -5.46 11.98 -7.78
C MET A 194 -4.42 12.78 -8.57
N LEU A 195 -3.20 12.89 -8.03
CA LEU A 195 -2.08 13.55 -8.68
C LEU A 195 -1.10 12.51 -9.23
N ARG A 196 -0.42 12.87 -10.32
CA ARG A 196 0.68 12.10 -10.93
C ARG A 196 1.84 13.04 -11.25
N MET A 197 3.00 12.75 -10.68
CA MET A 197 4.22 13.56 -10.80
C MET A 197 5.45 12.71 -11.16
N ASN A 198 6.46 13.32 -11.76
CA ASN A 198 7.79 12.70 -11.84
C ASN A 198 8.38 12.54 -10.43
N PRO A 199 9.40 11.68 -10.23
CA PRO A 199 10.02 11.49 -8.92
C PRO A 199 10.59 12.78 -8.30
N ASP A 200 10.90 13.79 -9.12
CA ASP A 200 11.38 15.10 -8.68
C ASP A 200 10.26 16.12 -8.41
N GLY A 201 8.99 15.72 -8.55
CA GLY A 201 7.82 16.58 -8.38
C GLY A 201 7.39 17.34 -9.65
N SER A 202 8.15 17.26 -10.74
CA SER A 202 7.80 17.94 -11.99
C SER A 202 6.59 17.29 -12.67
N VAL A 203 5.86 18.09 -13.46
CA VAL A 203 4.69 17.63 -14.22
C VAL A 203 5.12 16.70 -15.35
N PRO A 204 4.61 15.45 -15.41
CA PRO A 204 4.80 14.59 -16.58
C PRO A 204 4.17 15.21 -17.82
N SER A 205 4.90 15.23 -18.94
CA SER A 205 4.43 15.83 -20.20
C SER A 205 3.20 15.14 -20.79
N ASP A 206 2.92 13.91 -20.35
CA ASP A 206 1.79 13.10 -20.76
C ASP A 206 0.61 13.16 -19.76
N ASN A 207 0.61 14.06 -18.77
CA ASN A 207 -0.56 14.26 -17.91
C ASN A 207 -1.77 14.79 -18.71
N PRO A 208 -3.01 14.47 -18.28
CA PRO A 208 -4.23 14.83 -19.03
C PRO A 208 -4.53 16.32 -19.04
N PHE A 209 -4.10 17.06 -18.01
CA PHE A 209 -4.32 18.50 -17.89
C PHE A 209 -2.99 19.24 -18.09
N SER A 210 -2.94 20.11 -19.08
CA SER A 210 -1.70 20.80 -19.50
C SER A 210 -1.07 21.56 -18.33
N GLY A 211 0.21 21.28 -18.05
CA GLY A 211 0.96 21.94 -16.98
C GLY A 211 0.50 21.62 -15.56
N SER A 212 -0.34 20.60 -15.37
CA SER A 212 -0.93 20.25 -14.08
C SER A 212 -0.54 18.83 -13.63
N LEU A 213 -0.39 18.65 -12.32
CA LEU A 213 -0.18 17.35 -11.70
C LEU A 213 -1.45 16.49 -11.65
N VAL A 214 -2.62 17.08 -11.92
CA VAL A 214 -3.89 16.37 -11.87
C VAL A 214 -3.90 15.19 -12.85
N TRP A 215 -4.16 14.01 -12.31
CA TRP A 215 -4.41 12.79 -13.07
C TRP A 215 -5.91 12.50 -13.17
N ALA A 216 -6.63 12.67 -12.07
CA ALA A 216 -8.09 12.58 -12.00
C ALA A 216 -8.62 13.56 -10.94
N LEU A 217 -9.89 13.94 -11.06
CA LEU A 217 -10.54 14.95 -10.21
C LEU A 217 -11.92 14.49 -9.73
N GLY A 218 -12.56 15.31 -8.89
CA GLY A 218 -13.86 14.99 -8.31
C GLY A 218 -13.79 13.91 -7.25
N ILE A 219 -12.71 13.89 -6.45
CA ILE A 219 -12.47 12.95 -5.36
C ILE A 219 -12.61 13.70 -4.04
N ARG A 220 -13.33 13.13 -3.07
CA ARG A 220 -13.55 13.70 -1.73
C ARG A 220 -12.37 13.45 -0.80
N ASN A 221 -12.26 12.23 -0.29
CA ASN A 221 -11.25 11.85 0.69
C ASN A 221 -10.92 10.36 0.56
N ALA A 222 -9.78 10.06 -0.06
CA ALA A 222 -9.36 8.71 -0.36
C ALA A 222 -8.12 8.33 0.46
N PHE A 223 -8.14 7.14 1.06
CA PHE A 223 -7.14 6.71 2.05
C PHE A 223 -6.18 5.65 1.52
N GLY A 224 -6.44 5.09 0.33
CA GLY A 224 -5.61 4.06 -0.27
C GLY A 224 -5.82 3.93 -1.76
N PHE A 225 -4.77 3.55 -2.47
CA PHE A 225 -4.86 3.08 -3.84
C PHE A 225 -3.72 2.11 -4.16
N ASP A 226 -3.94 1.27 -5.18
CA ASP A 226 -2.92 0.36 -5.68
C ASP A 226 -3.01 0.11 -7.19
N PHE A 227 -1.92 -0.43 -7.74
CA PHE A 227 -1.82 -0.79 -9.14
C PHE A 227 -1.89 -2.31 -9.33
N ASP A 228 -2.83 -2.75 -10.15
CA ASP A 228 -2.84 -4.10 -10.68
C ASP A 228 -2.01 -4.16 -11.96
N SER A 229 -0.76 -4.60 -11.81
CA SER A 229 0.18 -4.72 -12.93
C SER A 229 -0.27 -5.68 -14.03
N SER A 230 -1.21 -6.59 -13.76
CA SER A 230 -1.69 -7.55 -14.76
C SER A 230 -2.56 -6.93 -15.86
N ASN A 231 -3.16 -5.77 -15.57
CA ASN A 231 -4.08 -5.06 -16.45
C ASN A 231 -3.89 -3.52 -16.43
N ALA A 232 -2.85 -3.04 -15.75
CA ALA A 232 -2.54 -1.62 -15.54
C ALA A 232 -3.65 -0.81 -14.83
N ARG A 233 -4.55 -1.47 -14.09
CA ARG A 233 -5.64 -0.81 -13.37
C ARG A 233 -5.11 -0.10 -12.13
N LEU A 234 -5.52 1.15 -11.94
CA LEU A 234 -5.38 1.87 -10.67
C LEU A 234 -6.71 1.79 -9.92
N ILE A 235 -6.71 1.14 -8.76
CA ILE A 235 -7.89 1.02 -7.89
C ILE A 235 -7.70 1.88 -6.65
N ALA A 236 -8.74 2.61 -6.22
CA ALA A 236 -8.70 3.50 -5.08
C ALA A 236 -9.92 3.33 -4.18
N THR A 237 -9.74 3.56 -2.89
CA THR A 237 -10.80 3.63 -1.89
C THR A 237 -11.13 5.10 -1.61
N GLU A 238 -12.40 5.42 -1.38
CA GLU A 238 -12.83 6.77 -1.08
C GLU A 238 -13.92 6.78 -0.01
N ALA A 239 -13.80 7.71 0.95
CA ALA A 239 -14.82 7.95 1.96
C ALA A 239 -15.82 8.99 1.44
N GLY A 240 -17.10 8.62 1.44
CA GLY A 240 -18.25 9.47 1.16
C GLY A 240 -18.62 10.36 2.36
N PRO A 241 -19.63 11.23 2.22
CA PRO A 241 -20.04 12.13 3.29
C PRO A 241 -20.73 11.40 4.47
N THR A 242 -21.99 11.03 4.30
CA THR A 242 -22.80 10.33 5.32
C THR A 242 -23.23 8.92 4.87
N SER A 243 -22.90 8.58 3.65
CA SER A 243 -23.16 7.36 2.89
C SER A 243 -22.27 7.41 1.66
N ASP A 244 -22.36 6.37 0.82
CA ASP A 244 -21.72 6.34 -0.49
C ASP A 244 -20.19 6.46 -0.36
N ASP A 245 -19.60 5.68 0.55
CA ASP A 245 -18.18 5.36 0.41
C ASP A 245 -17.99 4.55 -0.87
N GLU A 246 -16.81 4.62 -1.48
CA GLU A 246 -16.60 4.11 -2.82
C GLU A 246 -15.34 3.28 -2.96
N ILE A 247 -15.38 2.35 -3.93
CA ILE A 247 -14.17 1.83 -4.58
C ILE A 247 -14.24 2.26 -6.04
N ASN A 248 -13.17 2.89 -6.49
CA ASN A 248 -13.06 3.52 -7.80
C ASN A 248 -11.96 2.86 -8.64
N ILE A 249 -12.22 2.68 -9.94
CA ILE A 249 -11.15 2.44 -10.92
C ILE A 249 -10.73 3.80 -11.47
N ILE A 250 -9.54 4.26 -11.10
CA ILE A 250 -9.02 5.58 -11.47
C ILE A 250 -8.45 5.54 -12.89
N VAL A 251 -8.95 6.41 -13.77
CA VAL A 251 -8.48 6.53 -15.15
C VAL A 251 -7.94 7.93 -15.44
N LYS A 252 -7.07 8.01 -16.46
CA LYS A 252 -6.48 9.26 -16.93
C LYS A 252 -7.57 10.28 -17.32
N GLY A 253 -7.58 11.43 -16.65
CA GLY A 253 -8.52 12.52 -16.90
C GLY A 253 -9.93 12.26 -16.37
N GLY A 254 -10.15 11.17 -15.62
CA GLY A 254 -11.45 10.81 -15.08
C GLY A 254 -11.96 11.81 -14.05
N ASN A 255 -13.28 12.05 -14.05
CA ASN A 255 -13.98 12.88 -13.07
C ASN A 255 -14.92 11.99 -12.24
N TYR A 256 -14.70 11.92 -10.92
CA TYR A 256 -15.42 11.03 -10.01
C TYR A 256 -16.63 11.71 -9.35
N GLY A 257 -17.02 12.89 -9.84
CA GLY A 257 -18.33 13.47 -9.55
C GLY A 257 -18.43 14.27 -8.27
N TRP A 258 -17.62 14.02 -7.23
CA TRP A 258 -17.70 14.79 -5.98
C TRP A 258 -17.46 16.30 -6.24
N PRO A 259 -18.28 17.21 -5.69
CA PRO A 259 -19.45 16.98 -4.83
C PRO A 259 -20.78 17.02 -5.58
N THR A 260 -20.75 17.07 -6.92
CA THR A 260 -21.97 17.08 -7.74
C THR A 260 -22.73 15.77 -7.63
N CYS A 261 -22.01 14.65 -7.53
CA CYS A 261 -22.56 13.32 -7.29
C CYS A 261 -21.83 12.67 -6.11
N THR A 262 -22.53 11.79 -5.41
CA THR A 262 -22.01 10.87 -4.38
C THR A 262 -22.53 9.48 -4.72
N GLY A 263 -21.64 8.48 -4.84
CA GLY A 263 -22.00 7.24 -5.48
C GLY A 263 -22.31 7.44 -6.97
N PRO A 264 -23.06 6.52 -7.60
CA PRO A 264 -23.51 6.67 -8.97
C PRO A 264 -24.37 7.92 -9.17
N CYS A 265 -24.08 8.70 -10.21
CA CYS A 265 -24.81 9.95 -10.41
C CYS A 265 -26.28 9.70 -10.82
N SER A 266 -27.22 10.45 -10.24
CA SER A 266 -28.66 10.33 -10.53
C SER A 266 -29.31 11.70 -10.77
N PRO A 267 -29.82 11.99 -11.99
CA PRO A 267 -29.79 11.12 -13.17
C PRO A 267 -28.35 10.88 -13.66
N HIS A 268 -28.14 9.74 -14.35
CA HIS A 268 -26.83 9.40 -14.87
C HIS A 268 -26.26 10.52 -15.75
N ASN A 269 -24.99 10.85 -15.52
CA ASN A 269 -24.26 11.86 -16.27
C ASN A 269 -22.92 11.26 -16.72
N SER A 270 -22.79 11.04 -18.02
CA SER A 270 -21.61 10.43 -18.65
C SER A 270 -20.30 11.24 -18.50
N VAL A 271 -20.38 12.48 -18.01
CA VAL A 271 -19.18 13.27 -17.65
C VAL A 271 -18.49 12.68 -16.41
N PHE A 272 -19.27 12.06 -15.52
CA PHE A 272 -18.77 11.46 -14.29
C PHE A 272 -18.59 9.95 -14.45
N ILE A 273 -17.61 9.42 -13.76
CA ILE A 273 -17.32 7.99 -13.69
C ILE A 273 -17.92 7.48 -12.39
N ASP A 274 -18.93 6.63 -12.51
CA ASP A 274 -19.56 5.98 -11.35
C ASP A 274 -18.58 4.99 -10.68
N PRO A 275 -18.66 4.81 -9.36
CA PRO A 275 -17.81 3.87 -8.65
C PRO A 275 -18.15 2.42 -8.98
N ILE A 276 -17.18 1.51 -8.84
CA ILE A 276 -17.42 0.07 -9.03
C ILE A 276 -18.09 -0.56 -7.80
N VAL A 277 -17.96 0.09 -6.64
CA VAL A 277 -18.62 -0.26 -5.38
C VAL A 277 -19.09 1.02 -4.73
N ASP A 278 -20.31 1.02 -4.24
CA ASP A 278 -20.94 2.10 -3.50
C ASP A 278 -21.54 1.53 -2.22
N PHE A 279 -20.97 1.92 -1.08
CA PHE A 279 -21.38 1.48 0.24
C PHE A 279 -22.45 2.44 0.80
N LYS A 280 -23.69 1.96 0.88
CA LYS A 280 -24.81 2.74 1.43
C LYS A 280 -24.69 3.04 2.92
N SER A 281 -23.89 2.27 3.64
CA SER A 281 -23.51 2.54 5.02
C SER A 281 -22.05 2.97 5.06
N ILE A 282 -21.70 3.88 5.97
CA ILE A 282 -20.31 4.31 6.16
C ILE A 282 -19.47 3.14 6.70
N VAL A 283 -18.51 2.71 5.90
CA VAL A 283 -17.46 1.74 6.26
C VAL A 283 -16.10 2.42 6.41
N THR A 284 -15.90 3.55 5.72
CA THR A 284 -14.65 4.30 5.58
C THR A 284 -13.54 3.38 5.08
N PRO A 285 -13.53 3.02 3.79
CA PRO A 285 -12.53 2.12 3.23
C PRO A 285 -11.16 2.82 3.21
N THR A 286 -10.13 2.10 3.64
CA THR A 286 -8.78 2.63 3.88
C THR A 286 -7.75 2.07 2.89
N GLY A 287 -6.57 1.65 3.32
CA GLY A 287 -5.54 1.07 2.47
C GLY A 287 -6.08 -0.12 1.67
N ILE A 288 -5.64 -0.22 0.42
CA ILE A 288 -5.97 -1.32 -0.49
C ILE A 288 -4.69 -1.88 -1.10
N ALA A 289 -4.61 -3.20 -1.26
CA ALA A 289 -3.49 -3.89 -1.90
C ALA A 289 -4.00 -4.93 -2.91
N THR A 290 -3.36 -4.96 -4.07
CA THR A 290 -3.50 -6.00 -5.08
C THR A 290 -2.66 -7.20 -4.67
N VAL A 291 -3.28 -8.38 -4.60
CA VAL A 291 -2.59 -9.61 -4.19
C VAL A 291 -2.40 -10.59 -5.34
N GLU A 292 -3.33 -10.59 -6.29
CA GLU A 292 -3.34 -11.41 -7.51
C GLU A 292 -4.06 -10.60 -8.62
N PRO A 293 -3.96 -10.98 -9.90
CA PRO A 293 -4.72 -10.34 -10.97
C PRO A 293 -6.22 -10.22 -10.63
N ASN A 294 -6.74 -8.99 -10.57
CA ASN A 294 -8.13 -8.67 -10.22
C ASN A 294 -8.58 -9.05 -8.79
N VAL A 295 -7.65 -9.34 -7.88
CA VAL A 295 -7.94 -9.64 -6.47
C VAL A 295 -7.28 -8.60 -5.58
N TYR A 296 -8.10 -7.95 -4.76
CA TYR A 296 -7.69 -6.86 -3.88
C TYR A 296 -8.11 -7.15 -2.45
N TYR A 297 -7.37 -6.61 -1.50
CA TYR A 297 -7.76 -6.56 -0.11
C TYR A 297 -7.73 -5.11 0.36
N PHE A 298 -8.77 -4.68 1.05
CA PHE A 298 -8.82 -3.35 1.65
C PHE A 298 -9.29 -3.41 3.10
N GLY A 299 -8.90 -2.40 3.87
CA GLY A 299 -9.34 -2.22 5.25
C GLY A 299 -10.57 -1.33 5.34
N GLU A 300 -11.32 -1.48 6.42
CA GLU A 300 -12.39 -0.57 6.81
C GLU A 300 -12.08 0.01 8.19
N TRP A 301 -12.14 1.34 8.30
CA TRP A 301 -11.88 2.01 9.57
C TRP A 301 -13.04 1.84 10.56
N LYS A 302 -14.29 1.92 10.07
CA LYS A 302 -15.46 1.98 10.94
C LYS A 302 -15.80 0.64 11.59
N SER A 303 -15.71 -0.44 10.81
CA SER A 303 -16.04 -1.81 11.22
C SER A 303 -14.82 -2.58 11.77
N GLY A 304 -13.60 -2.19 11.37
CA GLY A 304 -12.38 -2.95 11.64
C GLY A 304 -12.25 -4.18 10.73
N ASP A 305 -12.94 -4.20 9.60
CA ASP A 305 -12.96 -5.31 8.67
C ASP A 305 -11.81 -5.27 7.67
N LEU A 306 -11.25 -6.46 7.40
CA LEU A 306 -10.39 -6.70 6.24
C LEU A 306 -11.23 -7.41 5.20
N VAL A 307 -11.36 -6.81 4.02
CA VAL A 307 -12.29 -7.26 2.99
C VAL A 307 -11.53 -7.65 1.74
N ARG A 308 -11.85 -8.84 1.21
CA ARG A 308 -11.38 -9.32 -0.08
C ARG A 308 -12.35 -8.91 -1.17
N LEU A 309 -11.86 -8.26 -2.20
CA LEU A 309 -12.59 -7.85 -3.40
C LEU A 309 -12.06 -8.62 -4.61
N ASN A 310 -12.94 -9.33 -5.32
CA ASN A 310 -12.62 -9.94 -6.60
C ASN A 310 -13.37 -9.20 -7.71
N LEU A 311 -12.65 -8.84 -8.76
CA LEU A 311 -13.20 -8.23 -9.95
C LEU A 311 -13.04 -9.16 -11.17
N THR A 312 -13.85 -8.91 -12.20
CA THR A 312 -13.58 -9.43 -13.53
C THR A 312 -12.38 -8.69 -14.14
N SER A 313 -11.85 -9.21 -15.25
CA SER A 313 -10.83 -8.50 -16.04
C SER A 313 -11.31 -7.15 -16.57
N THR A 314 -12.63 -6.95 -16.70
CA THR A 314 -13.25 -5.68 -17.11
C THR A 314 -13.57 -4.74 -15.94
N GLY A 315 -13.38 -5.18 -14.69
CA GLY A 315 -13.55 -4.34 -13.50
C GLY A 315 -14.91 -4.48 -12.78
N SER A 316 -15.76 -5.41 -13.20
CA SER A 316 -17.05 -5.68 -12.53
C SER A 316 -16.84 -6.50 -11.27
N VAL A 317 -17.60 -6.22 -10.20
CA VAL A 317 -17.50 -6.96 -8.93
C VAL A 317 -18.00 -8.40 -9.10
N VAL A 318 -17.14 -9.37 -8.78
CA VAL A 318 -17.49 -10.80 -8.71
C VAL A 318 -17.91 -11.17 -7.30
N SER A 319 -17.15 -10.73 -6.29
CA SER A 319 -17.47 -10.97 -4.89
C SER A 319 -16.76 -9.97 -3.99
N MET A 320 -17.37 -9.68 -2.86
CA MET A 320 -16.78 -8.93 -1.76
C MET A 320 -17.01 -9.71 -0.47
N THR A 321 -15.94 -10.02 0.25
CA THR A 321 -16.00 -10.93 1.40
C THR A 321 -15.12 -10.42 2.53
N GLN A 322 -15.73 -10.15 3.68
CA GLN A 322 -15.03 -9.92 4.93
C GLN A 322 -14.26 -11.20 5.31
N VAL A 323 -12.93 -11.10 5.40
CA VAL A 323 -12.06 -12.24 5.72
C VAL A 323 -11.60 -12.24 7.17
N TYR A 324 -11.66 -11.07 7.83
CA TYR A 324 -11.23 -10.87 9.19
C TYR A 324 -11.80 -9.57 9.75
N THR A 325 -11.93 -9.49 11.08
CA THR A 325 -12.35 -8.30 11.81
C THR A 325 -11.52 -8.19 13.07
N GLN A 326 -11.14 -6.96 13.42
CA GLN A 326 -10.54 -6.63 14.71
C GLN A 326 -11.34 -5.52 15.40
N SER A 327 -11.00 -5.21 16.65
CA SER A 327 -11.73 -4.20 17.45
C SER A 327 -11.50 -2.76 17.02
N GLY A 328 -10.43 -2.47 16.27
CA GLY A 328 -10.09 -1.13 15.79
C GLY A 328 -10.05 -1.05 14.26
N GLY A 329 -10.09 0.17 13.73
CA GLY A 329 -10.03 0.36 12.28
C GLY A 329 -8.76 -0.22 11.65
N ILE A 330 -8.91 -0.84 10.49
CA ILE A 330 -7.77 -1.20 9.64
C ILE A 330 -7.42 0.04 8.81
N ILE A 331 -6.13 0.38 8.74
CA ILE A 331 -5.64 1.63 8.13
C ILE A 331 -4.80 1.34 6.89
N ALA A 332 -3.56 0.87 7.03
CA ALA A 332 -2.76 0.45 5.89
C ALA A 332 -3.11 -0.99 5.51
N VAL A 333 -3.03 -1.31 4.22
CA VAL A 333 -2.99 -2.67 3.70
C VAL A 333 -1.89 -2.72 2.63
N GLU A 334 -0.97 -3.67 2.74
CA GLU A 334 0.21 -3.75 1.87
C GLU A 334 0.65 -5.21 1.69
N MET A 335 1.00 -5.57 0.46
CA MET A 335 1.62 -6.87 0.19
C MET A 335 3.11 -6.87 0.54
N GLY A 336 3.52 -7.83 1.38
CA GLY A 336 4.91 -8.04 1.73
C GLY A 336 5.64 -8.90 0.68
N PRO A 337 6.98 -8.78 0.59
CA PRO A 337 7.81 -9.52 -0.37
C PRO A 337 7.84 -11.04 -0.12
N ASN A 338 7.33 -11.49 1.03
CA ASN A 338 7.18 -12.89 1.40
C ASN A 338 5.83 -13.50 0.96
N GLY A 339 5.02 -12.77 0.20
CA GLY A 339 3.70 -13.21 -0.22
C GLY A 339 2.66 -13.15 0.88
N LYS A 340 2.88 -12.42 1.97
CA LYS A 340 1.85 -12.20 3.00
C LYS A 340 1.26 -10.81 2.88
N LEU A 341 -0.02 -10.71 3.19
CA LEU A 341 -0.71 -9.43 3.30
C LEU A 341 -0.51 -8.87 4.71
N TYR A 342 -0.09 -7.61 4.79
CA TYR A 342 0.10 -6.87 6.03
C TYR A 342 -0.95 -5.79 6.14
N TYR A 343 -1.33 -5.47 7.36
CA TYR A 343 -2.18 -4.32 7.62
C TYR A 343 -1.76 -3.63 8.92
N SER A 344 -2.17 -2.38 9.09
CA SER A 344 -2.00 -1.64 10.34
C SER A 344 -3.33 -1.30 11.01
N SER A 345 -3.27 -1.15 12.33
CA SER A 345 -4.31 -0.60 13.19
C SER A 345 -3.69 0.52 14.05
N PRO A 346 -4.48 1.30 14.81
CA PRO A 346 -3.93 2.34 15.68
C PRO A 346 -2.86 1.85 16.67
N ASP A 347 -2.87 0.58 17.05
CA ASP A 347 -1.98 0.00 18.07
C ASP A 347 -0.84 -0.87 17.50
N GLY A 348 -0.84 -1.23 16.21
CA GLY A 348 0.14 -2.18 15.70
C GLY A 348 0.12 -2.46 14.20
N ILE A 349 1.05 -3.35 13.80
CA ILE A 349 1.14 -3.90 12.45
C ILE A 349 0.99 -5.42 12.55
N TYR A 350 0.21 -5.99 11.65
CA TYR A 350 -0.23 -7.37 11.64
C TYR A 350 -0.05 -7.98 10.24
N ASN A 351 0.00 -9.31 10.14
CA ASN A 351 -0.06 -10.01 8.85
C ASN A 351 -1.11 -11.12 8.87
N LEU A 352 -1.78 -11.31 7.74
CA LEU A 352 -2.62 -12.47 7.48
C LEU A 352 -1.72 -13.71 7.32
N ASN A 353 -2.14 -14.83 7.91
CA ASN A 353 -1.40 -16.09 7.84
C ASN A 353 -1.49 -16.73 6.45
N THR A 354 -2.49 -16.36 5.65
CA THR A 354 -2.61 -16.71 4.23
C THR A 354 -1.41 -16.20 3.46
N GLN A 355 -0.86 -17.07 2.61
CA GLN A 355 0.22 -16.74 1.70
C GLN A 355 -0.30 -16.73 0.27
N PHE A 356 0.01 -15.66 -0.44
CA PHE A 356 -0.37 -15.40 -1.82
C PHE A 356 0.83 -15.68 -2.74
N PRO A 357 0.58 -16.14 -3.98
CA PRO A 357 1.63 -16.28 -4.97
C PRO A 357 2.22 -14.91 -5.28
N MET A 358 3.52 -14.74 -5.04
CA MET A 358 4.19 -13.52 -5.47
C MET A 358 4.26 -13.50 -7.00
N PRO A 359 3.95 -12.37 -7.66
CA PRO A 359 4.33 -12.17 -9.04
C PRO A 359 5.83 -12.45 -9.13
N GLN A 360 6.22 -13.49 -9.87
CA GLN A 360 7.63 -13.70 -10.17
C GLN A 360 8.11 -12.41 -10.83
N PRO A 361 9.22 -11.80 -10.39
CA PRO A 361 9.79 -10.69 -11.14
C PRO A 361 9.96 -11.23 -12.55
N THR A 362 9.23 -10.64 -13.50
CA THR A 362 9.48 -10.91 -14.90
C THR A 362 10.96 -10.63 -15.06
N SER A 363 11.74 -11.66 -15.34
CA SER A 363 13.11 -11.46 -15.74
C SER A 363 12.99 -10.65 -17.01
N PHE A 364 13.13 -9.33 -16.90
CA PHE A 364 13.36 -8.50 -18.05
C PHE A 364 14.56 -9.16 -18.73
N PRO A 365 14.44 -9.65 -19.98
CA PRO A 365 15.60 -10.21 -20.62
C PRO A 365 16.59 -9.06 -20.67
N ASN A 366 17.70 -9.23 -19.95
CA ASN A 366 18.76 -8.24 -19.82
C ASN A 366 19.01 -7.70 -21.23
N LEU A 367 18.61 -6.46 -21.51
CA LEU A 367 18.80 -5.88 -22.85
C LEU A 367 20.29 -5.92 -23.24
N VAL A 368 21.17 -5.94 -22.22
CA VAL A 368 22.60 -6.21 -22.32
C VAL A 368 22.92 -7.60 -22.88
N LEU A 369 22.23 -8.67 -22.46
CA LEU A 369 22.43 -10.03 -22.98
C LEU A 369 21.88 -10.17 -24.42
N ILE A 370 20.74 -9.54 -24.72
CA ILE A 370 20.22 -9.47 -26.10
C ILE A 370 21.17 -8.67 -26.99
N ALA A 371 21.71 -7.54 -26.51
CA ALA A 371 22.67 -6.71 -27.23
C ALA A 371 24.00 -7.44 -27.46
N ILE A 372 24.53 -8.15 -26.46
CA ILE A 372 25.74 -8.97 -26.60
C ILE A 372 25.50 -10.09 -27.63
N ALA A 373 24.34 -10.74 -27.61
CA ALA A 373 24.00 -11.78 -28.58
C ALA A 373 23.84 -11.22 -30.01
N THR A 374 23.24 -10.04 -30.17
CA THR A 374 23.09 -9.39 -31.49
C THR A 374 24.41 -8.88 -32.04
N ILE A 375 25.27 -8.28 -31.20
CA ILE A 375 26.62 -7.85 -31.59
C ILE A 375 27.47 -9.07 -32.00
N GLY A 376 27.40 -10.16 -31.24
CA GLY A 376 28.07 -11.42 -31.59
C GLY A 376 27.61 -12.00 -32.92
N ALA A 377 26.30 -11.99 -33.19
CA ALA A 377 25.73 -12.47 -34.46
C ALA A 377 26.15 -11.59 -35.66
N ILE A 378 26.19 -10.26 -35.49
CA ILE A 378 26.63 -9.33 -36.54
C ILE A 378 28.12 -9.51 -36.84
N ALA A 379 28.96 -9.68 -35.81
CA ALA A 379 30.40 -9.95 -35.97
C ALA A 379 30.66 -11.28 -36.70
N ALA A 380 29.90 -12.33 -36.39
CA ALA A 380 29.99 -13.61 -37.08
C ALA A 380 29.57 -13.51 -38.55
N ALA A 381 28.45 -12.83 -38.83
CA ALA A 381 27.95 -12.65 -40.20
C ALA A 381 28.91 -11.82 -41.08
N THR A 382 29.44 -10.71 -40.55
CA THR A 382 30.44 -9.87 -41.24
C THR A 382 31.73 -10.63 -41.51
N THR A 383 32.21 -11.44 -40.56
CA THR A 383 33.39 -12.30 -40.75
C THR A 383 33.13 -13.36 -41.82
N ALA A 384 31.96 -14.01 -41.83
CA ALA A 384 31.60 -15.00 -42.85
C ALA A 384 31.52 -14.38 -44.25
N ILE A 385 30.91 -13.20 -44.38
CA ILE A 385 30.84 -12.44 -45.64
C ILE A 385 32.24 -12.07 -46.12
N TYR A 386 33.10 -11.55 -45.24
CA TYR A 386 34.47 -11.21 -45.57
C TYR A 386 35.27 -12.43 -46.07
N LEU A 387 35.15 -13.58 -45.39
CA LEU A 387 35.80 -14.82 -45.81
C LEU A 387 35.28 -15.34 -47.16
N LEU A 388 33.98 -15.23 -47.43
CA LEU A 388 33.38 -15.60 -48.71
C LEU A 388 33.84 -14.70 -49.86
N VAL A 389 33.87 -13.39 -49.65
CA VAL A 389 34.40 -12.41 -50.62
C VAL A 389 35.87 -12.67 -50.89
N ARG A 390 36.69 -12.88 -49.85
CA ARG A 390 38.12 -13.18 -49.98
C ARG A 390 38.37 -14.50 -50.73
N ARG A 391 37.53 -15.52 -50.54
CA ARG A 391 37.61 -16.80 -51.26
C ARG A 391 37.23 -16.64 -52.73
N ARG A 392 36.24 -15.80 -53.06
CA ARG A 392 35.88 -15.46 -54.46
C ARG A 392 37.00 -14.68 -55.15
N SER A 393 37.58 -13.67 -54.51
CA SER A 393 38.69 -12.89 -55.09
C SER A 393 39.95 -13.74 -55.32
N ARG A 394 40.25 -14.72 -54.44
CA ARG A 394 41.33 -15.69 -54.69
C ARG A 394 41.06 -16.62 -55.87
N ARG A 395 39.81 -17.01 -56.12
CA ARG A 395 39.44 -17.81 -57.31
C ARG A 395 39.53 -17.00 -58.60
N ALA A 396 39.15 -15.72 -58.57
CA ALA A 396 39.27 -14.82 -59.73
C ALA A 396 40.74 -14.50 -60.09
N ALA A 397 41.64 -14.45 -59.10
CA ALA A 397 43.07 -14.25 -59.34
C ALA A 397 43.80 -15.46 -59.97
N ILE A 398 43.19 -16.65 -59.96
CA ILE A 398 43.76 -17.89 -60.53
C ILE A 398 43.34 -18.08 -62.01
N SER A 399 42.41 -17.26 -62.53
CA SER A 399 41.88 -17.39 -63.90
C SER A 399 42.37 -16.31 -64.88
N LEU A 400 43.62 -15.83 -64.75
CA LEU A 400 44.27 -15.09 -65.84
C LEU A 400 44.96 -16.08 -66.78
N PRO A 401 44.54 -16.20 -68.06
CA PRO A 401 45.24 -17.02 -69.02
C PRO A 401 46.56 -16.34 -69.39
N ILE A 402 47.66 -17.09 -69.26
CA ILE A 402 48.93 -16.79 -69.93
C ILE A 402 48.67 -16.97 -71.43
N GLY A 403 48.38 -15.86 -72.12
CA GLY A 403 48.33 -15.79 -73.57
C GLY A 403 49.74 -15.59 -74.12
N ASN A 404 50.20 -16.56 -74.89
CA ASN A 404 51.53 -16.64 -75.48
C ASN A 404 51.87 -15.48 -76.43
N TYR A 405 53.15 -15.11 -76.38
CA TYR A 405 53.89 -14.46 -77.45
C TYR A 405 53.73 -15.20 -78.79
N ARG A 406 53.36 -14.48 -79.84
CA ARG A 406 54.07 -14.44 -81.13
C ARG A 406 53.64 -13.22 -81.94
#